data_AF-A0AAE0TPI3-F1
#
_entry.id   AF-A0AAE0TPI3-F1
#
_cell.length_a   1.000
_cell.length_b   1.000
_cell.length_c   1.000
_cell.angle_alpha   90.00
_cell.angle_beta   90.00
_cell.angle_gamma   90.00
#
_symmetry.space_group_name_H-M   'P 1'
#
loop_
_entity.id
_entity.type
_entity.pdbx_description
1 polymer ?
#
loop_
_entity_poly.entity_id
_entity_poly.type
_entity_poly.pdbx_seq_one_letter_code
_entity_poly.pdbx_strand_id
1 'polypeptide(L)'
;MAMQFIGSLSDAPGSSALLKARAIGELATADPSNLEIIQACLLLAIAFHGQNELQESAQYLKKAIDGALGGALYMTDSDDLKPADAIIAESARRTWWELWVIEAFMIMLHHSSMFRCGNIVSTPCLPCEDSLYSKGVTLHNNPLPAQYSARVFFEPEPDFSSYAHRIEAVRAISRSFNTKADDVVSPSSMKAMDNAISSWLHHLPQEKSSAVRQDGHVDELMLQAQLFVHLAAILTHLPRSGLPLTIQASCVSNMTSISPASQQSALKAQASANEIISLAALPTNTHSPLTVCCLVFACAAQLSAAAAAPQGSLIEYQDSVTMAMGVIKSIGRTWELGLCALRRLRPVAAQVFHVTETAAIGDQNTITTGDTPQQYSGTDPAIPIDLSDFDWSKFLEDLQDQFLDTISG
;
A
#
# COMPACT_ATOMS: atom_id res chain seq x y z
N MET A 1 -2.33 11.88 23.39
CA MET A 1 -2.69 12.93 22.40
C MET A 1 -2.69 12.47 20.93
N ALA A 2 -1.85 11.53 20.49
CA ALA A 2 -1.77 11.09 19.08
C ALA A 2 -3.13 10.66 18.49
N MET A 3 -3.90 9.82 19.19
CA MET A 3 -5.24 9.40 18.75
C MET A 3 -6.21 10.57 18.56
N GLN A 4 -6.16 11.59 19.41
CA GLN A 4 -7.01 12.77 19.29
C GLN A 4 -6.64 13.61 18.07
N PHE A 5 -5.34 13.76 17.78
CA PHE A 5 -4.87 14.38 16.55
C PHE A 5 -5.39 13.62 15.33
N ILE A 6 -5.21 12.30 15.29
CA ILE A 6 -5.66 11.46 14.16
C ILE A 6 -7.18 11.56 13.97
N GLY A 7 -7.97 11.45 15.04
CA GLY A 7 -9.42 11.62 14.96
C GLY A 7 -9.83 13.00 14.43
N SER A 8 -9.11 14.06 14.82
CA SER A 8 -9.41 15.43 14.35
C SER A 8 -9.23 15.64 12.85
N LEU A 9 -8.51 14.75 12.15
CA LEU A 9 -8.35 14.80 10.69
C LEU A 9 -9.66 14.50 9.95
N SER A 10 -10.60 13.79 10.58
CA SER A 10 -11.91 13.49 9.99
C SER A 10 -12.98 14.52 10.37
N ASP A 11 -12.87 15.12 11.56
CA ASP A 11 -13.97 15.87 12.19
C ASP A 11 -13.81 17.39 12.22
N ALA A 12 -12.58 17.92 12.37
CA ALA A 12 -12.37 19.36 12.62
C ALA A 12 -10.94 19.84 12.27
N PRO A 13 -10.69 20.26 11.01
CA PRO A 13 -9.35 20.63 10.53
C PRO A 13 -8.67 21.73 11.35
N GLY A 14 -9.44 22.70 11.88
CA GLY A 14 -8.91 23.83 12.65
C GLY A 14 -8.32 23.48 14.02
N SER A 15 -8.73 22.37 14.64
CA SER A 15 -8.17 21.90 15.92
C SER A 15 -6.94 20.98 15.73
N SER A 16 -6.71 20.51 14.50
CA SER A 16 -5.73 19.46 14.22
C SER A 16 -4.29 19.92 14.45
N ALA A 17 -3.94 21.14 14.06
CA ALA A 17 -2.58 21.68 14.22
C ALA A 17 -2.14 21.77 15.69
N LEU A 18 -3.04 22.18 16.59
CA LEU A 18 -2.75 22.26 18.02
C LEU A 18 -2.65 20.88 18.67
N LEU A 19 -3.51 19.94 18.27
CA LEU A 19 -3.45 18.54 18.73
C LEU A 19 -2.17 17.86 18.25
N LYS A 20 -1.75 18.11 17.00
CA LYS A 20 -0.47 17.67 16.43
C LYS A 20 0.70 18.19 17.27
N ALA A 21 0.77 19.51 17.50
CA ALA A 21 1.83 20.12 18.29
C ALA A 21 1.92 19.54 19.71
N ARG A 22 0.77 19.32 20.37
CA ARG A 22 0.72 18.69 21.70
C ARG A 22 1.19 17.24 21.67
N ALA A 23 0.74 16.44 20.70
CA ALA A 23 1.18 15.05 20.55
C ALA A 23 2.69 14.96 20.36
N ILE A 24 3.27 15.81 19.51
CA ILE A 24 4.72 15.88 19.29
C ILE A 24 5.45 16.29 20.57
N GLY A 25 4.94 17.30 21.29
CA GLY A 25 5.54 17.80 22.54
C GLY A 25 5.59 16.75 23.65
N GLU A 26 4.53 15.96 23.83
CA GLU A 26 4.50 14.88 24.82
C GLU A 26 5.54 13.79 24.50
N LEU A 27 5.61 13.37 23.23
CA LEU A 27 6.53 12.32 22.78
C LEU A 27 8.00 12.73 22.90
N ALA A 28 8.33 14.02 22.78
CA ALA A 28 9.70 14.52 22.86
C ALA A 28 10.37 14.30 24.23
N THR A 29 9.58 14.13 25.29
CA THR A 29 10.07 13.98 26.67
C THR A 29 9.86 12.59 27.25
N ALA A 30 9.20 11.69 26.50
CA ALA A 30 8.84 10.37 26.97
C ALA A 30 9.97 9.35 26.76
N ASP A 31 9.92 8.26 27.54
CA ASP A 31 10.81 7.12 27.32
C ASP A 31 10.45 6.44 25.98
N PRO A 32 11.38 6.39 25.01
CA PRO A 32 11.11 5.82 23.69
C PRO A 32 10.87 4.31 23.71
N SER A 33 11.25 3.61 24.78
CA SER A 33 11.07 2.15 24.91
C SER A 33 9.69 1.76 25.46
N ASN A 34 8.91 2.72 25.96
CA ASN A 34 7.55 2.46 26.44
C ASN A 34 6.62 2.05 25.31
N LEU A 35 5.80 1.02 25.54
CA LEU A 35 4.89 0.45 24.54
C LEU A 35 3.95 1.49 23.94
N GLU A 36 3.34 2.34 24.76
CA GLU A 36 2.41 3.38 24.33
C GLU A 36 3.08 4.46 23.50
N ILE A 37 4.37 4.73 23.76
CA ILE A 37 5.18 5.71 23.02
C ILE A 37 5.56 5.16 21.66
N ILE A 38 5.92 3.88 21.59
CA ILE A 38 6.16 3.15 20.35
C ILE A 38 4.89 3.14 19.49
N GLN A 39 3.75 2.79 20.09
CA GLN A 39 2.44 2.79 19.42
C GLN A 39 2.07 4.18 18.90
N ALA A 40 2.25 5.22 19.71
CA ALA A 40 1.99 6.60 19.30
C ALA A 40 2.89 7.05 18.15
N CYS A 41 4.19 6.72 18.19
CA CYS A 41 5.10 7.01 17.09
C CYS A 41 4.70 6.30 15.79
N LEU A 42 4.33 5.02 15.87
CA LEU A 42 3.85 4.25 14.71
C LEU A 42 2.59 4.86 14.09
N LEU A 43 1.60 5.20 14.93
CA LEU A 43 0.35 5.82 14.48
C LEU A 43 0.60 7.20 13.85
N LEU A 44 1.48 8.01 14.44
CA LEU A 44 1.88 9.29 13.86
C LEU A 44 2.63 9.12 12.54
N ALA A 45 3.47 8.11 12.39
CA ALA A 45 4.13 7.83 11.12
C ALA A 45 3.10 7.59 10.00
N ILE A 46 2.12 6.72 10.24
CA ILE A 46 1.03 6.44 9.29
C ILE A 46 0.20 7.70 9.01
N ALA A 47 -0.10 8.50 10.04
CA ALA A 47 -0.86 9.73 9.89
C ALA A 47 -0.11 10.78 9.07
N PHE A 48 1.18 11.01 9.34
CA PHE A 48 2.02 11.92 8.57
C PHE A 48 2.18 11.46 7.12
N HIS A 49 2.33 10.16 6.89
CA HIS A 49 2.28 9.60 5.54
C HIS A 49 0.96 9.96 4.83
N GLY A 50 -0.17 9.75 5.50
CA GLY A 50 -1.50 10.12 5.00
C GLY A 50 -1.71 11.62 4.77
N GLN A 51 -1.00 12.48 5.50
CA GLN A 51 -0.98 13.94 5.29
C GLN A 51 0.08 14.38 4.26
N ASN A 52 0.76 13.44 3.60
CA ASN A 52 1.84 13.70 2.64
C ASN A 52 3.05 14.44 3.27
N GLU A 53 3.28 14.25 4.56
CA GLU A 53 4.43 14.73 5.33
C GLU A 53 5.48 13.59 5.43
N LEU A 54 6.15 13.31 4.31
CA LEU A 54 6.96 12.08 4.17
C LEU A 54 8.20 12.08 5.07
N GLN A 55 8.85 13.22 5.26
CA GLN A 55 10.02 13.32 6.13
C GLN A 55 9.66 13.02 7.58
N GLU A 56 8.60 13.64 8.10
CA GLU A 56 8.07 13.39 9.43
C GLU A 56 7.61 11.94 9.58
N SER A 57 6.95 11.39 8.56
CA SER A 57 6.58 9.97 8.53
C SER A 57 7.81 9.06 8.73
N ALA A 58 8.89 9.28 7.99
CA ALA A 58 10.14 8.52 8.14
C ALA A 58 10.73 8.67 9.54
N GLN A 59 10.81 9.89 10.07
CA GLN A 59 11.36 10.16 11.39
C GLN A 59 10.59 9.42 12.49
N TYR A 60 9.26 9.43 12.45
CA TYR A 60 8.44 8.77 13.46
C TYR A 60 8.42 7.25 13.31
N LEU A 61 8.48 6.73 12.09
CA LEU A 61 8.65 5.30 11.85
C LEU A 61 9.99 4.82 12.43
N LYS A 62 11.08 5.55 12.16
CA LYS A 62 12.39 5.28 12.75
C LYS A 62 12.36 5.28 14.27
N LYS A 63 11.75 6.31 14.89
CA LYS A 63 11.61 6.39 16.35
C LYS A 63 10.86 5.18 16.91
N ALA A 64 9.78 4.75 16.25
CA ALA A 64 9.02 3.58 16.68
C ALA A 64 9.84 2.28 16.56
N ILE A 65 10.60 2.12 15.47
CA ILE A 65 11.52 0.98 15.29
C ILE A 65 12.64 1.00 16.33
N ASP A 66 13.30 2.13 16.55
CA ASP A 66 14.36 2.29 17.54
C ASP A 66 13.86 1.96 18.95
N GLY A 67 12.69 2.50 19.32
CA GLY A 67 12.03 2.21 20.59
C GLY A 67 11.69 0.72 20.73
N ALA A 68 11.15 0.10 19.68
CA ALA A 68 10.77 -1.30 19.70
C ALA A 68 11.96 -2.26 19.81
N LEU A 69 13.06 -1.95 19.13
CA LEU A 69 14.30 -2.71 19.22
C LEU A 69 14.99 -2.49 20.57
N GLY A 70 15.05 -1.25 21.06
CA GLY A 70 15.60 -0.91 22.37
C GLY A 70 14.82 -1.54 23.53
N GLY A 71 13.50 -1.61 23.42
CA GLY A 71 12.60 -2.27 24.37
C GLY A 71 12.44 -3.79 24.15
N ALA A 72 13.18 -4.39 23.22
CA ALA A 72 13.16 -5.82 22.92
C ALA A 72 11.77 -6.41 22.58
N LEU A 73 10.90 -5.64 21.90
CA LEU A 73 9.56 -6.13 21.49
C LEU A 73 9.63 -7.34 20.55
N TYR A 74 10.73 -7.51 19.81
CA TYR A 74 11.03 -8.70 18.99
C TYR A 74 11.26 -9.98 19.81
N MET A 75 11.22 -9.87 21.15
CA MET A 75 11.24 -10.97 22.12
C MET A 75 10.10 -10.89 23.14
N THR A 76 9.01 -10.17 22.84
CA THR A 76 7.92 -9.92 23.83
C THR A 76 7.19 -11.16 24.35
N ASP A 77 7.42 -12.34 23.80
CA ASP A 77 6.84 -13.61 24.28
C ASP A 77 7.84 -14.50 25.01
N SER A 78 9.10 -14.06 25.19
CA SER A 78 10.06 -14.80 26.01
C SER A 78 9.65 -14.77 27.49
N ASP A 79 9.99 -15.81 28.24
CA ASP A 79 9.61 -15.94 29.65
C ASP A 79 10.04 -14.73 30.50
N ASP A 80 11.16 -14.09 30.15
CA ASP A 80 11.71 -12.94 30.87
C ASP A 80 11.05 -11.60 30.51
N LEU A 81 10.47 -11.47 29.31
CA LEU A 81 9.96 -10.19 28.77
C LEU A 81 8.45 -10.17 28.60
N LYS A 82 7.79 -11.32 28.70
CA LYS A 82 6.34 -11.42 28.52
C LYS A 82 5.60 -10.62 29.59
N PRO A 83 4.76 -9.64 29.19
CA PRO A 83 3.95 -8.91 30.15
C PRO A 83 3.04 -9.86 30.95
N ALA A 84 2.93 -9.62 32.26
CA ALA A 84 2.09 -10.42 33.15
C ALA A 84 0.59 -10.29 32.80
N ASP A 85 0.18 -9.09 32.36
CA ASP A 85 -1.15 -8.86 31.84
C ASP A 85 -1.24 -9.36 30.39
N ALA A 86 -2.14 -10.30 30.15
CA ALA A 86 -2.31 -10.92 28.85
C ALA A 86 -2.86 -9.96 27.77
N ILE A 87 -3.60 -8.92 28.15
CA ILE A 87 -4.05 -7.87 27.23
C ILE A 87 -2.83 -7.03 26.80
N ILE A 88 -1.96 -6.67 27.74
CA ILE A 88 -0.71 -5.94 27.43
C ILE A 88 0.22 -6.82 26.58
N ALA A 89 0.33 -8.11 26.89
CA ALA A 89 1.12 -9.05 26.09
C ALA A 89 0.62 -9.15 24.64
N GLU A 90 -0.70 -9.22 24.44
CA GLU A 90 -1.30 -9.21 23.11
C GLU A 90 -1.10 -7.88 22.39
N SER A 91 -1.23 -6.76 23.10
CA SER A 91 -0.95 -5.41 22.59
C SER A 91 0.49 -5.26 22.13
N ALA A 92 1.45 -5.79 22.89
CA ALA A 92 2.87 -5.79 22.54
C ALA A 92 3.16 -6.65 21.29
N ARG A 93 2.59 -7.86 21.20
CA ARG A 93 2.66 -8.70 19.99
C ARG A 93 2.13 -7.96 18.76
N ARG A 94 0.93 -7.38 18.86
CA ARG A 94 0.30 -6.62 17.77
C ARG A 94 1.15 -5.43 17.35
N THR A 95 1.75 -4.73 18.30
CA THR A 95 2.65 -3.59 18.04
C THR A 95 3.90 -4.00 17.28
N TRP A 96 4.57 -5.09 17.72
CA TRP A 96 5.73 -5.62 17.01
C TRP A 96 5.39 -5.99 15.56
N TRP A 97 4.30 -6.73 15.36
CA TRP A 97 3.91 -7.18 14.03
C TRP A 97 3.38 -6.05 13.14
N GLU A 98 2.72 -5.04 13.70
CA GLU A 98 2.33 -3.84 12.95
C GLU A 98 3.57 -3.07 12.47
N LEU A 99 4.57 -2.86 13.34
CA LEU A 99 5.86 -2.27 12.94
C LEU A 99 6.51 -3.05 11.81
N TRP A 100 6.57 -4.37 11.95
CA TRP A 100 7.16 -5.26 10.96
C TRP A 100 6.45 -5.11 9.59
N VAL A 101 5.11 -5.11 9.58
CA VAL A 101 4.30 -4.97 8.37
C VAL A 101 4.46 -3.57 7.74
N ILE A 102 4.44 -2.51 8.54
CA ILE A 102 4.55 -1.14 8.04
C ILE A 102 5.95 -0.84 7.51
N GLU A 103 7.02 -1.29 8.19
CA GLU A 103 8.38 -1.15 7.70
C GLU A 103 8.55 -1.90 6.36
N ALA A 104 8.09 -3.15 6.28
CA ALA A 104 8.13 -3.95 5.05
C ALA A 104 7.37 -3.29 3.90
N PHE A 105 6.19 -2.72 4.18
CA PHE A 105 5.39 -2.00 3.20
C PHE A 105 6.12 -0.74 2.69
N MET A 106 6.71 0.06 3.58
CA MET A 106 7.47 1.25 3.19
C MET A 106 8.72 0.90 2.40
N ILE A 107 9.43 -0.18 2.77
CA ILE A 107 10.58 -0.69 1.99
C ILE A 107 10.15 -1.09 0.59
N MET A 108 9.04 -1.81 0.48
CA MET A 108 8.48 -2.22 -0.81
C MET A 108 8.09 -1.02 -1.69
N LEU A 109 7.57 0.06 -1.10
CA LEU A 109 7.21 1.29 -1.82
C LEU A 109 8.42 2.14 -2.24
N HIS A 110 9.42 2.25 -1.37
CA HIS A 110 10.53 3.20 -1.54
C HIS A 110 11.83 2.55 -2.05
N HIS A 111 11.84 1.22 -2.20
CA HIS A 111 13.03 0.44 -2.58
C HIS A 111 14.23 0.70 -1.64
N SER A 112 13.96 0.89 -0.35
CA SER A 112 15.02 1.03 0.67
C SER A 112 15.75 -0.30 0.89
N SER A 113 17.06 -0.24 1.17
CA SER A 113 17.89 -1.43 1.42
C SER A 113 17.89 -1.90 2.88
N MET A 114 17.34 -1.11 3.81
CA MET A 114 17.43 -1.39 5.24
C MET A 114 16.11 -1.92 5.79
N PHE A 115 16.04 -3.24 6.03
CA PHE A 115 14.91 -3.89 6.69
C PHE A 115 15.25 -4.33 8.12
N ARG A 116 15.11 -3.43 9.10
CA ARG A 116 15.64 -3.65 10.45
C ARG A 116 14.83 -4.70 11.21
N CYS A 117 13.50 -4.62 11.21
CA CYS A 117 12.64 -5.63 11.82
C CYS A 117 12.71 -6.98 11.08
N GLY A 118 13.00 -6.97 9.77
CA GLY A 118 13.18 -8.19 8.97
C GLY A 118 14.52 -8.90 9.20
N ASN A 119 15.56 -8.15 9.55
CA ASN A 119 16.92 -8.68 9.75
C ASN A 119 17.20 -9.20 11.16
N ILE A 120 16.23 -9.09 12.08
CA ILE A 120 16.32 -9.64 13.43
C ILE A 120 15.46 -10.90 13.56
N VAL A 121 15.94 -11.88 14.33
CA VAL A 121 15.16 -13.08 14.66
C VAL A 121 14.02 -12.67 15.58
N SER A 122 12.81 -12.67 15.02
CA SER A 122 11.58 -12.39 15.77
C SER A 122 11.05 -13.66 16.43
N THR A 123 10.78 -13.60 17.72
CA THR A 123 10.16 -14.70 18.50
C THR A 123 8.68 -14.52 18.88
N PRO A 124 8.05 -13.33 18.77
CA PRO A 124 6.62 -13.17 19.07
C PRO A 124 5.74 -14.14 18.27
N CYS A 125 4.75 -14.69 18.95
CA CYS A 125 3.67 -15.46 18.33
C CYS A 125 2.81 -14.55 17.46
N LEU A 126 2.01 -15.14 16.59
CA LEU A 126 1.04 -14.44 15.77
C LEU A 126 -0.14 -13.93 16.62
N PRO A 127 -0.66 -12.72 16.38
CA PRO A 127 -1.76 -12.15 17.15
C PRO A 127 -3.07 -12.92 17.03
N CYS A 128 -3.95 -12.75 18.02
CA CYS A 128 -5.29 -13.33 18.03
C CYS A 128 -6.29 -12.51 17.19
N GLU A 129 -7.50 -13.06 17.01
CA GLU A 129 -8.63 -12.34 16.38
C GLU A 129 -9.06 -11.10 17.17
N ASP A 130 -9.47 -10.04 16.48
CA ASP A 130 -9.94 -8.79 17.11
C ASP A 130 -11.12 -9.03 18.05
N SER A 131 -12.03 -9.92 17.65
CA SER A 131 -13.18 -10.27 18.49
C SER A 131 -12.78 -10.90 19.83
N LEU A 132 -11.61 -11.56 19.91
CA LEU A 132 -11.09 -12.12 21.14
C LEU A 132 -10.39 -11.03 21.97
N TYR A 133 -9.54 -10.23 21.34
CA TYR A 133 -8.83 -9.14 22.00
C TYR A 133 -9.79 -8.10 22.60
N SER A 134 -10.80 -7.65 21.84
CA SER A 134 -11.80 -6.69 22.33
C SER A 134 -12.64 -7.20 23.49
N LYS A 135 -12.78 -8.53 23.64
CA LYS A 135 -13.47 -9.17 24.76
C LYS A 135 -12.54 -9.45 25.95
N GLY A 136 -11.26 -9.11 25.85
CA GLY A 136 -10.24 -9.45 26.84
C GLY A 136 -10.01 -10.95 26.98
N VAL A 137 -10.34 -11.73 25.94
CA VAL A 137 -10.13 -13.19 25.96
C VAL A 137 -8.66 -13.48 25.74
N THR A 138 -8.06 -14.17 26.70
CA THR A 138 -6.64 -14.51 26.69
C THR A 138 -6.44 -15.85 26.00
N LEU A 139 -5.60 -15.87 24.96
CA LEU A 139 -5.17 -17.14 24.37
C LEU A 139 -4.00 -17.68 25.18
N HIS A 140 -4.14 -18.92 25.65
CA HIS A 140 -3.08 -19.60 26.39
C HIS A 140 -1.86 -19.89 25.51
N ASN A 141 -2.08 -20.24 24.24
CA ASN A 141 -1.04 -20.52 23.26
C ASN A 141 -1.38 -19.83 21.95
N ASN A 142 -0.73 -18.71 21.66
CA ASN A 142 -0.82 -18.10 20.34
C ASN A 142 0.02 -18.89 19.33
N PRO A 143 -0.41 -18.97 18.07
CA PRO A 143 0.31 -19.76 17.09
C PRO A 143 1.62 -19.09 16.68
N LEU A 144 2.65 -19.87 16.41
CA LEU A 144 3.92 -19.40 15.88
C LEU A 144 3.86 -19.19 14.36
N PRO A 145 4.67 -18.26 13.80
CA PRO A 145 4.85 -18.13 12.34
C PRO A 145 5.15 -19.45 11.61
N ALA A 146 5.92 -20.33 12.26
CA ALA A 146 6.24 -21.66 11.72
C ALA A 146 5.01 -22.58 11.63
N GLN A 147 4.06 -22.45 12.55
CA GLN A 147 2.81 -23.22 12.53
C GLN A 147 1.92 -22.76 11.36
N TYR A 148 1.84 -21.44 11.10
CA TYR A 148 1.14 -20.93 9.91
C TYR A 148 1.76 -21.46 8.61
N SER A 149 3.09 -21.48 8.52
CA SER A 149 3.77 -22.01 7.33
C SER A 149 3.51 -23.51 7.12
N ALA A 150 3.40 -24.29 8.21
CA ALA A 150 3.16 -25.72 8.16
C ALA A 150 1.68 -26.12 7.99
N ARG A 151 0.75 -25.18 8.15
CA ARG A 151 -0.70 -25.43 8.21
C ARG A 151 -1.24 -26.28 7.06
N VAL A 152 -0.71 -26.05 5.84
CA VAL A 152 -1.13 -26.71 4.59
C VAL A 152 -0.85 -28.22 4.57
N PHE A 153 -0.08 -28.73 5.53
CA PHE A 153 0.25 -30.15 5.67
C PHE A 153 -0.57 -30.88 6.74
N PHE A 154 -1.57 -30.22 7.33
CA PHE A 154 -2.43 -30.78 8.37
C PHE A 154 -3.89 -30.91 7.91
N GLU A 155 -4.61 -31.89 8.46
CA GLU A 155 -6.04 -32.11 8.24
C GLU A 155 -6.73 -32.38 9.60
N PRO A 156 -7.69 -31.54 10.03
CA PRO A 156 -8.10 -30.29 9.38
C PRO A 156 -6.98 -29.22 9.41
N GLU A 157 -6.99 -28.32 8.44
CA GLU A 157 -6.10 -27.15 8.44
C GLU A 157 -6.41 -26.28 9.68
N PRO A 158 -5.41 -25.89 10.49
CA PRO A 158 -5.64 -25.01 11.63
C PRO A 158 -6.09 -23.61 11.19
N ASP A 159 -7.04 -23.03 11.93
CA ASP A 159 -7.49 -21.65 11.70
C ASP A 159 -6.50 -20.61 12.22
N PHE A 160 -6.42 -19.47 11.52
CA PHE A 160 -5.57 -18.34 11.88
C PHE A 160 -6.32 -17.02 11.82
N SER A 161 -5.83 -16.05 12.60
CA SER A 161 -6.44 -14.72 12.67
C SER A 161 -6.21 -13.91 11.39
N SER A 162 -7.03 -12.89 11.13
CA SER A 162 -6.75 -11.93 10.03
C SER A 162 -5.38 -11.25 10.18
N TYR A 163 -4.95 -10.99 11.42
CA TYR A 163 -3.58 -10.54 11.70
C TYR A 163 -2.54 -11.52 11.18
N ALA A 164 -2.67 -12.80 11.53
CA ALA A 164 -1.75 -13.85 11.09
C ALA A 164 -1.66 -13.93 9.56
N HIS A 165 -2.81 -13.91 8.87
CA HIS A 165 -2.84 -13.92 7.41
C HIS A 165 -2.15 -12.69 6.80
N ARG A 166 -2.41 -11.47 7.33
CA ARG A 166 -1.76 -10.23 6.87
C ARG A 166 -0.26 -10.25 7.10
N ILE A 167 0.19 -10.66 8.28
CA ILE A 167 1.61 -10.77 8.63
C ILE A 167 2.31 -11.74 7.69
N GLU A 168 1.74 -12.93 7.48
CA GLU A 168 2.37 -13.96 6.65
C GLU A 168 2.31 -13.63 5.16
N ALA A 169 1.31 -12.88 4.69
CA ALA A 169 1.30 -12.31 3.34
C ALA A 169 2.55 -11.46 3.11
N VAL A 170 2.79 -10.50 3.99
CA VAL A 170 3.92 -9.58 3.87
C VAL A 170 5.25 -10.31 4.08
N ARG A 171 5.34 -11.25 5.04
CA ARG A 171 6.54 -12.10 5.23
C ARG A 171 6.87 -12.93 4.01
N ALA A 172 5.87 -13.50 3.34
CA ALA A 172 6.08 -14.29 2.14
C ALA A 172 6.67 -13.43 1.00
N ILE A 173 6.17 -12.20 0.85
CA ILE A 173 6.62 -11.25 -0.17
C ILE A 173 8.01 -10.68 0.15
N SER A 174 8.27 -10.26 1.39
CA SER A 174 9.53 -9.62 1.78
C SER A 174 10.75 -10.54 1.65
N ARG A 175 10.58 -11.87 1.74
CA ARG A 175 11.65 -12.83 1.48
C ARG A 175 12.23 -12.72 0.07
N SER A 176 11.44 -12.26 -0.90
CA SER A 176 11.85 -12.13 -2.30
C SER A 176 12.58 -10.83 -2.62
N PHE A 177 12.47 -9.80 -1.78
CA PHE A 177 13.17 -8.52 -2.01
C PHE A 177 14.36 -8.28 -1.08
N ASN A 178 14.55 -9.10 -0.02
CA ASN A 178 15.74 -9.06 0.84
C ASN A 178 16.98 -9.76 0.23
N THR A 179 16.98 -10.02 -1.08
CA THR A 179 18.16 -10.48 -1.80
C THR A 179 19.09 -9.29 -1.99
N LYS A 180 20.32 -9.36 -1.45
CA LYS A 180 21.31 -8.28 -1.46
C LYS A 180 21.39 -7.60 -2.84
N ALA A 181 21.47 -6.26 -2.83
CA ALA A 181 21.44 -5.38 -4.00
C ALA A 181 22.47 -5.70 -5.11
N ASP A 182 23.49 -6.52 -4.83
CA ASP A 182 24.49 -6.96 -5.82
C ASP A 182 23.97 -8.05 -6.77
N ASP A 183 22.88 -8.73 -6.44
CA ASP A 183 22.20 -9.63 -7.37
C ASP A 183 21.09 -8.83 -8.08
N VAL A 184 21.31 -8.51 -9.35
CA VAL A 184 20.22 -8.31 -10.33
C VAL A 184 19.15 -9.34 -10.01
N VAL A 185 17.93 -8.89 -9.61
CA VAL A 185 16.84 -9.76 -9.13
C VAL A 185 16.81 -11.04 -9.94
N SER A 186 17.36 -12.11 -9.35
CA SER A 186 17.66 -13.31 -10.11
C SER A 186 16.34 -13.95 -10.57
N PRO A 187 16.31 -14.62 -11.73
CA PRO A 187 15.12 -15.36 -12.17
C PRO A 187 14.52 -16.30 -11.11
N SER A 188 15.36 -16.81 -10.20
CA SER A 188 14.94 -17.60 -9.04
C SER A 188 14.20 -16.77 -7.98
N SER A 189 14.64 -15.54 -7.66
CA SER A 189 13.96 -14.67 -6.70
C SER A 189 12.56 -14.27 -7.18
N MET A 190 12.42 -13.99 -8.48
CA MET A 190 11.12 -13.67 -9.10
C MET A 190 10.16 -14.86 -9.05
N LYS A 191 10.62 -16.04 -9.44
CA LYS A 191 9.79 -17.26 -9.37
C LYS A 191 9.38 -17.55 -7.92
N ALA A 192 10.27 -17.31 -6.95
CA ALA A 192 9.94 -17.45 -5.54
C ALA A 192 8.82 -16.47 -5.12
N MET A 193 8.86 -15.23 -5.62
CA MET A 193 7.82 -14.24 -5.36
C MET A 193 6.47 -14.59 -5.99
N ASP A 194 6.46 -14.97 -7.27
CA ASP A 194 5.24 -15.44 -7.96
C ASP A 194 4.61 -16.62 -7.23
N ASN A 195 5.45 -17.57 -6.79
CA ASN A 195 5.03 -18.72 -6.03
C ASN A 195 4.50 -18.31 -4.65
N ALA A 196 5.15 -17.35 -3.97
CA ALA A 196 4.71 -16.86 -2.67
C ALA A 196 3.34 -16.18 -2.75
N ILE A 197 3.14 -15.30 -3.74
CA ILE A 197 1.88 -14.62 -4.02
C ILE A 197 0.78 -15.64 -4.33
N SER A 198 1.03 -16.53 -5.29
CA SER A 198 0.05 -17.53 -5.72
C SER A 198 -0.29 -18.51 -4.60
N SER A 199 0.73 -18.97 -3.86
CA SER A 199 0.55 -19.88 -2.72
C SER A 199 -0.26 -19.23 -1.61
N TRP A 200 0.00 -17.96 -1.29
CA TRP A 200 -0.79 -17.28 -0.27
C TRP A 200 -2.26 -17.17 -0.69
N LEU A 201 -2.55 -16.72 -1.91
CA LEU A 201 -3.92 -16.56 -2.42
C LEU A 201 -4.69 -17.89 -2.48
N HIS A 202 -4.07 -18.96 -2.96
CA HIS A 202 -4.74 -20.26 -3.12
C HIS A 202 -4.94 -21.05 -1.83
N HIS A 203 -4.18 -20.76 -0.78
CA HIS A 203 -4.30 -21.42 0.53
C HIS A 203 -4.96 -20.51 1.58
N LEU A 204 -5.75 -19.53 1.16
CA LEU A 204 -6.64 -18.84 2.09
C LEU A 204 -7.86 -19.73 2.37
N PRO A 205 -8.25 -19.90 3.65
CA PRO A 205 -9.50 -20.58 3.97
C PRO A 205 -10.69 -19.78 3.43
N GLN A 206 -11.82 -20.45 3.21
CA GLN A 206 -13.00 -19.84 2.59
C GLN A 206 -13.45 -18.57 3.31
N GLU A 207 -13.40 -18.57 4.65
CA GLU A 207 -13.76 -17.46 5.52
C GLU A 207 -12.86 -16.23 5.37
N LYS A 208 -11.62 -16.41 4.87
CA LYS A 208 -10.63 -15.34 4.67
C LYS A 208 -10.38 -15.04 3.18
N SER A 209 -10.96 -15.81 2.27
CA SER A 209 -10.85 -15.56 0.83
C SER A 209 -11.50 -14.25 0.39
N SER A 210 -12.50 -13.78 1.15
CA SER A 210 -13.17 -12.50 0.96
C SER A 210 -12.73 -11.48 2.02
N ALA A 211 -12.44 -10.25 1.59
CA ALA A 211 -12.27 -9.12 2.50
C ALA A 211 -13.58 -8.69 3.19
N VAL A 212 -14.73 -9.17 2.71
CA VAL A 212 -16.04 -8.98 3.36
C VAL A 212 -16.38 -10.22 4.17
N ARG A 213 -16.65 -10.01 5.46
CA ARG A 213 -17.02 -11.05 6.41
C ARG A 213 -18.47 -11.50 6.17
N GLN A 214 -18.84 -12.63 6.78
CA GLN A 214 -20.20 -13.17 6.69
C GLN A 214 -21.28 -12.22 7.25
N ASP A 215 -20.92 -11.31 8.15
CA ASP A 215 -21.81 -10.29 8.72
C ASP A 215 -21.96 -9.03 7.84
N GLY A 216 -21.34 -9.02 6.65
CA GLY A 216 -21.38 -7.91 5.70
C GLY A 216 -20.39 -6.78 6.00
N HIS A 217 -19.62 -6.85 7.09
CA HIS A 217 -18.58 -5.86 7.37
C HIS A 217 -17.27 -6.21 6.67
N VAL A 218 -16.50 -5.19 6.33
CA VAL A 218 -15.16 -5.37 5.77
C VAL A 218 -14.18 -5.75 6.88
N ASP A 219 -13.44 -6.83 6.68
CA ASP A 219 -12.26 -7.17 7.45
C ASP A 219 -11.08 -6.35 6.94
N GLU A 220 -10.77 -5.25 7.63
CA GLU A 220 -9.75 -4.29 7.19
C GLU A 220 -8.35 -4.91 7.10
N LEU A 221 -8.04 -5.91 7.92
CA LEU A 221 -6.75 -6.60 7.92
C LEU A 221 -6.63 -7.51 6.69
N MET A 222 -7.70 -8.24 6.35
CA MET A 222 -7.73 -9.04 5.13
C MET A 222 -7.77 -8.18 3.87
N LEU A 223 -8.51 -7.07 3.89
CA LEU A 223 -8.48 -6.07 2.82
C LEU A 223 -7.05 -5.60 2.58
N GLN A 224 -6.36 -5.16 3.64
CA GLN A 224 -4.97 -4.71 3.53
C GLN A 224 -4.01 -5.82 3.08
N ALA A 225 -4.19 -7.06 3.57
CA ALA A 225 -3.39 -8.20 3.15
C ALA A 225 -3.49 -8.43 1.63
N GLN A 226 -4.71 -8.45 1.09
CA GLN A 226 -4.94 -8.64 -0.35
C GLN A 226 -4.41 -7.45 -1.17
N LEU A 227 -4.63 -6.21 -0.71
CA LEU A 227 -4.07 -5.02 -1.34
C LEU A 227 -2.54 -5.10 -1.45
N PHE A 228 -1.86 -5.54 -0.38
CA PHE A 228 -0.40 -5.65 -0.34
C PHE A 228 0.12 -6.77 -1.25
N VAL A 229 -0.57 -7.90 -1.31
CA VAL A 229 -0.24 -9.03 -2.19
C VAL A 229 -0.35 -8.63 -3.66
N HIS A 230 -1.44 -7.95 -4.04
CA HIS A 230 -1.60 -7.46 -5.41
C HIS A 230 -0.64 -6.32 -5.74
N LEU A 231 -0.32 -5.44 -4.78
CA LEU A 231 0.70 -4.41 -4.98
C LEU A 231 2.06 -5.07 -5.28
N ALA A 232 2.46 -6.07 -4.50
CA ALA A 232 3.70 -6.81 -4.74
C ALA A 232 3.72 -7.46 -6.14
N ALA A 233 2.59 -8.00 -6.59
CA ALA A 233 2.45 -8.52 -7.96
C ALA A 233 2.66 -7.43 -9.02
N ILE A 234 2.09 -6.23 -8.84
CA ILE A 234 2.32 -5.10 -9.75
C ILE A 234 3.79 -4.69 -9.76
N LEU A 235 4.41 -4.51 -8.58
CA LEU A 235 5.82 -4.13 -8.46
C LEU A 235 6.75 -5.16 -9.10
N THR A 236 6.35 -6.43 -9.09
CA THR A 236 7.09 -7.53 -9.72
C THR A 236 6.93 -7.54 -11.23
N HIS A 237 5.69 -7.42 -11.72
CA HIS A 237 5.39 -7.73 -13.11
C HIS A 237 5.37 -6.51 -14.03
N LEU A 238 4.99 -5.33 -13.53
CA LEU A 238 4.86 -4.13 -14.36
C LEU A 238 6.20 -3.74 -15.03
N PRO A 239 7.36 -3.72 -14.33
CA PRO A 239 8.65 -3.45 -14.97
C PRO A 239 9.03 -4.43 -16.10
N ARG A 240 8.45 -5.64 -16.09
CA ARG A 240 8.78 -6.75 -17.02
C ARG A 240 7.68 -6.98 -18.06
N SER A 241 6.65 -6.15 -18.06
CA SER A 241 5.49 -6.29 -18.94
C SER A 241 5.79 -5.90 -20.39
N GLY A 242 6.83 -5.06 -20.60
CA GLY A 242 7.05 -4.37 -21.88
C GLY A 242 6.07 -3.24 -22.14
N LEU A 243 5.18 -2.93 -21.19
CA LEU A 243 4.28 -1.78 -21.27
C LEU A 243 5.06 -0.47 -21.00
N PRO A 244 4.66 0.66 -21.60
CA PRO A 244 5.24 1.95 -21.30
C PRO A 244 4.98 2.30 -19.83
N LEU A 245 6.01 2.69 -19.09
CA LEU A 245 5.87 3.14 -17.70
C LEU A 245 5.44 4.61 -17.70
N THR A 246 4.14 4.87 -17.82
CA THR A 246 3.56 6.19 -18.09
C THR A 246 3.50 7.11 -16.86
N ILE A 247 3.75 6.59 -15.66
CA ILE A 247 3.73 7.36 -14.41
C ILE A 247 5.07 7.25 -13.71
N GLN A 248 5.74 8.39 -13.55
CA GLN A 248 6.85 8.53 -12.62
C GLN A 248 6.34 9.38 -11.43
N ALA A 249 5.72 8.72 -10.44
CA ALA A 249 5.40 9.28 -9.13
C ALA A 249 6.44 8.78 -8.12
N SER A 250 6.71 9.46 -7.00
CA SER A 250 7.87 9.15 -6.11
C SER A 250 7.93 7.71 -5.61
N CYS A 251 6.80 7.01 -5.54
CA CYS A 251 6.74 5.57 -5.29
C CYS A 251 6.95 4.69 -6.54
N VAL A 252 6.53 5.15 -7.72
CA VAL A 252 6.62 4.45 -9.02
C VAL A 252 7.93 4.74 -9.78
N SER A 253 8.65 5.83 -9.45
CA SER A 253 9.84 6.32 -10.15
C SER A 253 10.97 5.29 -10.30
N ASN A 254 11.00 4.30 -9.41
CA ASN A 254 12.05 3.29 -9.36
C ASN A 254 11.80 2.11 -10.32
N MET A 255 10.67 2.11 -11.04
CA MET A 255 10.43 1.11 -12.07
C MET A 255 11.16 1.46 -13.36
N THR A 256 12.19 0.68 -13.69
CA THR A 256 12.81 0.69 -15.02
C THR A 256 12.36 -0.54 -15.80
N SER A 257 12.22 -0.42 -17.13
CA SER A 257 11.86 -1.57 -17.96
C SER A 257 12.96 -2.63 -17.90
N ILE A 258 12.59 -3.86 -17.54
CA ILE A 258 13.51 -4.99 -17.40
C ILE A 258 13.31 -5.94 -18.58
N SER A 259 14.40 -6.21 -19.29
CA SER A 259 14.45 -7.19 -20.38
C SER A 259 14.78 -8.60 -19.86
N PRO A 260 14.17 -9.68 -20.41
CA PRO A 260 13.19 -9.67 -21.50
C PRO A 260 11.77 -9.33 -21.01
N ALA A 261 11.05 -8.55 -21.82
CA ALA A 261 9.63 -8.30 -21.61
C ALA A 261 8.80 -9.58 -21.77
N SER A 262 7.75 -9.71 -20.97
CA SER A 262 6.86 -10.88 -20.94
C SER A 262 5.40 -10.44 -20.98
N GLN A 263 4.66 -10.93 -21.98
CA GLN A 263 3.21 -10.75 -22.05
C GLN A 263 2.50 -11.32 -20.81
N GLN A 264 3.02 -12.42 -20.24
CA GLN A 264 2.48 -12.96 -19.00
C GLN A 264 2.60 -11.97 -17.84
N SER A 265 3.71 -11.24 -17.75
CA SER A 265 3.89 -10.18 -16.75
C SER A 265 2.91 -9.03 -16.98
N ALA A 266 2.66 -8.63 -18.23
CA ALA A 266 1.64 -7.61 -18.53
C ALA A 266 0.25 -8.02 -18.00
N LEU A 267 -0.17 -9.26 -18.30
CA LEU A 267 -1.46 -9.78 -17.84
C LEU A 267 -1.56 -9.86 -16.31
N LYS A 268 -0.50 -10.30 -15.63
CA LYS A 268 -0.48 -10.39 -14.16
C LYS A 268 -0.53 -9.02 -13.48
N ALA A 269 0.18 -8.03 -14.03
CA ALA A 269 0.15 -6.66 -13.52
C ALA A 269 -1.24 -6.04 -13.69
N GLN A 270 -1.87 -6.21 -14.86
CA GLN A 270 -3.23 -5.72 -15.13
C GLN A 270 -4.28 -6.40 -14.25
N ALA A 271 -4.24 -7.73 -14.13
CA ALA A 271 -5.16 -8.47 -13.26
C ALA A 271 -5.05 -8.00 -11.81
N SER A 272 -3.82 -7.83 -11.30
CA SER A 272 -3.59 -7.34 -9.94
C SER A 272 -4.06 -5.91 -9.74
N ALA A 273 -3.93 -5.05 -10.76
CA ALA A 273 -4.45 -3.69 -10.72
C ALA A 273 -5.99 -3.67 -10.66
N ASN A 274 -6.66 -4.51 -11.45
CA ASN A 274 -8.13 -4.66 -11.38
C ASN A 274 -8.59 -5.12 -9.99
N GLU A 275 -7.90 -6.10 -9.40
CA GLU A 275 -8.22 -6.58 -8.05
C GLU A 275 -8.03 -5.48 -6.99
N ILE A 276 -6.95 -4.69 -7.03
CA ILE A 276 -6.78 -3.55 -6.12
C ILE A 276 -7.93 -2.55 -6.25
N ILE A 277 -8.33 -2.21 -7.48
CA ILE A 277 -9.40 -1.22 -7.72
C ILE A 277 -10.75 -1.75 -7.22
N SER A 278 -11.03 -3.04 -7.47
CA SER A 278 -12.23 -3.72 -6.99
C SER A 278 -12.29 -3.76 -5.46
N LEU A 279 -11.22 -4.20 -4.81
CA LEU A 279 -11.11 -4.28 -3.35
C LEU A 279 -11.23 -2.92 -2.69
N ALA A 280 -10.56 -1.91 -3.24
CA ALA A 280 -10.58 -0.56 -2.70
C ALA A 280 -11.95 0.14 -2.87
N ALA A 281 -12.82 -0.36 -3.75
CA ALA A 281 -14.17 0.16 -3.90
C ALA A 281 -15.20 -0.45 -2.93
N LEU A 282 -14.78 -1.42 -2.10
CA LEU A 282 -15.64 -1.94 -1.03
C LEU A 282 -16.04 -0.80 -0.07
N PRO A 283 -17.30 -0.78 0.41
CA PRO A 283 -17.78 0.25 1.31
C PRO A 283 -17.13 0.09 2.69
N THR A 284 -16.07 0.85 2.95
CA THR A 284 -15.44 0.96 4.27
C THR A 284 -15.84 2.26 4.95
N ASN A 285 -15.82 2.28 6.29
CA ASN A 285 -16.10 3.50 7.04
C ASN A 285 -15.00 4.55 6.83
N THR A 286 -13.75 4.09 6.79
CA THR A 286 -12.56 4.91 6.52
C THR A 286 -11.47 4.03 5.93
N HIS A 287 -10.96 4.38 4.75
CA HIS A 287 -9.78 3.68 4.23
C HIS A 287 -8.51 4.13 4.97
N SER A 288 -7.61 3.17 5.19
CA SER A 288 -6.23 3.46 5.55
C SER A 288 -5.54 4.31 4.48
N PRO A 289 -4.70 5.31 4.84
CA PRO A 289 -3.96 6.10 3.86
C PRO A 289 -3.03 5.25 2.98
N LEU A 290 -2.61 4.07 3.44
CA LEU A 290 -1.78 3.12 2.69
C LEU A 290 -2.49 2.57 1.44
N THR A 291 -3.83 2.61 1.42
CA THR A 291 -4.66 2.24 0.26
C THR A 291 -4.37 3.16 -0.94
N VAL A 292 -4.05 4.44 -0.68
CA VAL A 292 -3.74 5.40 -1.75
C VAL A 292 -2.54 4.94 -2.56
N CYS A 293 -1.48 4.46 -1.91
CA CYS A 293 -0.30 3.94 -2.59
C CYS A 293 -0.68 2.77 -3.51
N CYS A 294 -1.43 1.79 -3.01
CA CYS A 294 -1.89 0.64 -3.80
C CYS A 294 -2.67 1.10 -5.04
N LEU A 295 -3.61 2.04 -4.88
CA LEU A 295 -4.40 2.60 -5.97
C LEU A 295 -3.57 3.37 -6.99
N VAL A 296 -2.54 4.10 -6.57
CA VAL A 296 -1.62 4.81 -7.48
C VAL A 296 -0.89 3.82 -8.39
N PHE A 297 -0.38 2.71 -7.86
CA PHE A 297 0.27 1.67 -8.69
C PHE A 297 -0.73 0.92 -9.58
N ALA A 298 -1.97 0.71 -9.10
CA ALA A 298 -3.02 0.15 -9.93
C ALA A 298 -3.34 1.09 -11.11
N CYS A 299 -3.52 2.39 -10.88
CA CYS A 299 -3.69 3.39 -11.93
C CYS A 299 -2.49 3.40 -12.90
N ALA A 300 -1.25 3.30 -12.40
CA ALA A 300 -0.07 3.22 -13.24
C ALA A 300 -0.12 2.02 -14.19
N ALA A 301 -0.42 0.83 -13.68
CA ALA A 301 -0.56 -0.37 -14.50
C ALA A 301 -1.68 -0.24 -15.56
N GLN A 302 -2.82 0.36 -15.21
CA GLN A 302 -3.93 0.58 -16.13
C GLN A 302 -3.61 1.62 -17.21
N LEU A 303 -2.95 2.72 -16.85
CA LEU A 303 -2.53 3.76 -17.79
C LEU A 303 -1.43 3.27 -18.73
N SER A 304 -0.48 2.48 -18.20
CA SER A 304 0.52 1.76 -18.99
C SER A 304 -0.10 0.82 -20.02
N ALA A 305 -1.14 0.07 -19.61
CA ALA A 305 -1.88 -0.82 -20.48
C ALA A 305 -2.66 -0.05 -21.56
N ALA A 306 -3.36 1.01 -21.17
CA ALA A 306 -4.11 1.88 -22.08
C ALA A 306 -3.20 2.50 -23.15
N ALA A 307 -2.02 2.98 -22.77
CA ALA A 307 -1.07 3.57 -23.71
C ALA A 307 -0.51 2.57 -24.74
N ALA A 308 -0.52 1.27 -24.43
CA ALA A 308 -0.12 0.20 -25.34
C ALA A 308 -1.30 -0.43 -26.11
N ALA A 309 -2.54 -0.03 -25.81
CA ALA A 309 -3.73 -0.69 -26.32
C ALA A 309 -4.01 -0.32 -27.80
N PRO A 310 -4.54 -1.25 -28.61
CA PRO A 310 -5.04 -0.94 -29.94
C PRO A 310 -6.15 0.12 -29.93
N GLN A 311 -6.30 0.85 -31.05
CA GLN A 311 -7.35 1.85 -31.20
C GLN A 311 -8.75 1.24 -30.97
N GLY A 312 -9.54 1.84 -30.07
CA GLY A 312 -10.92 1.44 -29.77
C GLY A 312 -11.12 0.58 -28.52
N SER A 313 -10.06 0.15 -27.83
CA SER A 313 -10.16 -0.65 -26.59
C SER A 313 -9.80 0.13 -25.32
N LEU A 314 -10.01 1.45 -25.29
CA LEU A 314 -9.64 2.31 -24.16
C LEU A 314 -10.69 2.42 -23.06
N ILE A 315 -11.95 2.07 -23.35
CA ILE A 315 -13.09 2.30 -22.45
C ILE A 315 -12.91 1.57 -21.12
N GLU A 316 -12.55 0.28 -21.15
CA GLU A 316 -12.36 -0.52 -19.93
C GLU A 316 -11.26 0.04 -19.02
N TYR A 317 -10.16 0.51 -19.61
CA TYR A 317 -9.06 1.15 -18.88
C TYR A 317 -9.50 2.51 -18.31
N GLN A 318 -10.26 3.28 -19.10
CA GLN A 318 -10.78 4.58 -18.67
C GLN A 318 -11.75 4.43 -17.50
N ASP A 319 -12.65 3.45 -17.54
CA ASP A 319 -13.60 3.16 -16.46
C ASP A 319 -12.86 2.74 -15.19
N SER A 320 -11.87 1.85 -15.31
CA SER A 320 -11.04 1.38 -14.20
C SER A 320 -10.26 2.53 -13.54
N VAL A 321 -9.60 3.39 -14.34
CA VAL A 321 -8.86 4.55 -13.83
C VAL A 321 -9.82 5.58 -13.22
N THR A 322 -10.97 5.83 -13.83
CA THR A 322 -12.00 6.74 -13.30
C THR A 322 -12.51 6.25 -11.95
N MET A 323 -12.79 4.95 -11.81
CA MET A 323 -13.21 4.33 -10.55
C MET A 323 -12.12 4.48 -9.48
N ALA A 324 -10.88 4.12 -9.80
CA ALA A 324 -9.74 4.26 -8.90
C ALA A 324 -9.56 5.71 -8.42
N MET A 325 -9.61 6.68 -9.34
CA MET A 325 -9.56 8.11 -9.00
C MET A 325 -10.75 8.55 -8.15
N GLY A 326 -11.94 8.00 -8.37
CA GLY A 326 -13.11 8.20 -7.53
C GLY A 326 -12.88 7.75 -6.08
N VAL A 327 -12.30 6.56 -5.90
CA VAL A 327 -11.92 6.03 -4.58
C VAL A 327 -10.85 6.93 -3.95
N ILE A 328 -9.76 7.25 -4.64
CA ILE A 328 -8.70 8.14 -4.12
C ILE A 328 -9.29 9.49 -3.69
N LYS A 329 -10.27 10.03 -4.44
CA LYS A 329 -10.97 11.29 -4.10
C LYS A 329 -11.75 11.17 -2.80
N SER A 330 -12.39 10.03 -2.57
CA SER A 330 -13.10 9.74 -1.32
C SER A 330 -12.12 9.70 -0.14
N ILE A 331 -11.00 8.99 -0.27
CA ILE A 331 -9.93 8.91 0.73
C ILE A 331 -9.33 10.30 1.02
N GLY A 332 -9.21 11.12 -0.04
CA GLY A 332 -8.73 12.50 0.01
C GLY A 332 -9.56 13.45 0.87
N ARG A 333 -10.74 13.04 1.36
CA ARG A 333 -11.53 13.83 2.32
C ARG A 333 -10.89 13.87 3.71
N THR A 334 -10.06 12.87 4.04
CA THR A 334 -9.40 12.72 5.34
C THR A 334 -7.88 12.81 5.20
N TRP A 335 -7.33 12.23 4.14
CA TRP A 335 -5.89 12.09 3.93
C TRP A 335 -5.43 12.95 2.74
N GLU A 336 -4.66 14.01 2.98
CA GLU A 336 -4.13 14.90 1.92
C GLU A 336 -3.33 14.12 0.86
N LEU A 337 -2.72 12.99 1.22
CA LEU A 337 -2.05 12.08 0.29
C LEU A 337 -2.93 11.69 -0.90
N GLY A 338 -4.24 11.47 -0.68
CA GLY A 338 -5.19 11.18 -1.77
C GLY A 338 -5.37 12.37 -2.73
N LEU A 339 -5.46 13.59 -2.20
CA LEU A 339 -5.58 14.80 -3.01
C LEU A 339 -4.29 15.08 -3.79
N CYS A 340 -3.13 14.90 -3.16
CA CYS A 340 -1.81 14.92 -3.81
C CYS A 340 -1.73 13.90 -4.95
N ALA A 341 -2.12 12.64 -4.70
CA ALA A 341 -2.12 11.59 -5.71
C ALA A 341 -3.01 11.96 -6.90
N LEU A 342 -4.23 12.47 -6.66
CA LEU A 342 -5.11 12.89 -7.74
C LEU A 342 -4.59 14.06 -8.56
N ARG A 343 -3.94 15.04 -7.92
CA ARG A 343 -3.30 16.15 -8.66
C ARG A 343 -2.25 15.64 -9.63
N ARG A 344 -1.54 14.55 -9.29
CA ARG A 344 -0.53 13.92 -10.14
C ARG A 344 -1.12 12.99 -11.20
N LEU A 345 -2.17 12.23 -10.87
CA LEU A 345 -2.78 11.27 -11.80
C LEU A 345 -3.60 11.93 -12.93
N ARG A 346 -4.27 13.06 -12.65
CA ARG A 346 -5.19 13.71 -13.61
C ARG A 346 -4.53 14.08 -14.95
N PRO A 347 -3.38 14.79 -14.99
CA PRO A 347 -2.76 15.16 -16.25
C PRO A 347 -2.34 13.95 -17.09
N VAL A 348 -1.81 12.92 -16.44
CA VAL A 348 -1.38 11.68 -17.11
C VAL A 348 -2.58 10.96 -17.72
N ALA A 349 -3.66 10.80 -16.95
CA ALA A 349 -4.89 10.17 -17.45
C ALA A 349 -5.50 10.98 -18.61
N ALA A 350 -5.55 12.31 -18.51
CA ALA A 350 -6.07 13.16 -19.58
C ALA A 350 -5.26 13.02 -20.87
N GLN A 351 -3.93 12.90 -20.76
CA GLN A 351 -3.04 12.70 -21.89
C GLN A 351 -3.25 11.32 -22.55
N VAL A 352 -3.25 10.25 -21.76
CA VAL A 352 -3.41 8.86 -22.24
C VAL A 352 -4.78 8.63 -22.90
N PHE A 353 -5.84 9.23 -22.36
CA PHE A 353 -7.19 9.09 -22.90
C PHE A 353 -7.57 10.20 -23.90
N HIS A 354 -6.62 11.07 -24.28
CA HIS A 354 -6.82 12.18 -25.22
C HIS A 354 -8.01 13.09 -24.86
N VAL A 355 -8.20 13.36 -23.56
CA VAL A 355 -9.26 14.25 -23.07
C VAL A 355 -8.82 15.69 -23.28
N THR A 356 -9.37 16.38 -24.28
CA THR A 356 -9.16 17.81 -24.50
C THR A 356 -10.08 18.66 -23.61
N GLU A 357 -9.53 19.75 -23.07
CA GLU A 357 -10.18 20.68 -22.15
C GLU A 357 -11.49 21.31 -22.71
N THR A 358 -11.66 21.28 -24.03
CA THR A 358 -12.86 21.74 -24.74
C THR A 358 -14.10 20.88 -24.48
N ALA A 359 -13.96 19.64 -24.01
CA ALA A 359 -15.10 18.79 -23.64
C ALA A 359 -15.64 19.06 -22.22
N ALA A 360 -14.92 19.83 -21.39
CA ALA A 360 -15.25 20.01 -19.97
C ALA A 360 -16.17 21.21 -19.65
N ILE A 361 -16.48 22.08 -20.64
CA ILE A 361 -17.27 23.32 -20.43
C ILE A 361 -18.48 23.43 -21.38
N GLY A 362 -18.69 22.49 -22.29
CA GLY A 362 -19.73 22.58 -23.32
C GLY A 362 -21.05 21.91 -22.96
N ASP A 363 -21.76 22.39 -21.93
CA ASP A 363 -23.21 22.09 -21.81
C ASP A 363 -23.97 23.13 -20.98
N GLN A 364 -23.83 24.41 -21.34
CA GLN A 364 -24.87 25.40 -21.08
C GLN A 364 -25.04 26.33 -22.30
N ASN A 365 -26.24 26.24 -22.89
CA ASN A 365 -26.84 27.13 -23.87
C ASN A 365 -26.29 27.11 -25.30
N THR A 366 -26.92 26.33 -26.19
CA THR A 366 -27.64 26.92 -27.34
C THR A 366 -28.59 25.92 -28.01
N ILE A 367 -29.89 26.19 -27.91
CA ILE A 367 -30.87 25.73 -28.89
C ILE A 367 -30.74 26.66 -30.10
N THR A 368 -30.40 26.15 -31.28
CA THR A 368 -31.03 26.51 -32.57
C THR A 368 -30.51 25.65 -33.72
N THR A 369 -31.40 24.79 -34.20
CA THR A 369 -31.69 24.42 -35.60
C THR A 369 -30.55 24.37 -36.64
N GLY A 370 -30.32 23.14 -37.12
CA GLY A 370 -30.22 22.79 -38.53
C GLY A 370 -28.88 23.02 -39.22
N ASP A 371 -28.11 21.94 -39.40
CA ASP A 371 -27.55 21.58 -40.71
C ASP A 371 -26.89 20.18 -40.70
N THR A 372 -26.98 19.52 -41.85
CA THR A 372 -26.57 18.14 -42.20
C THR A 372 -25.13 17.74 -41.80
N PRO A 373 -24.84 16.47 -41.44
CA PRO A 373 -23.49 16.03 -41.13
C PRO A 373 -22.67 15.83 -42.40
N GLN A 374 -21.62 16.65 -42.59
CA GLN A 374 -20.55 16.36 -43.54
C GLN A 374 -19.60 15.32 -42.95
N GLN A 375 -19.41 14.22 -43.69
CA GLN A 375 -18.35 13.24 -43.45
C GLN A 375 -16.97 13.92 -43.61
N TYR A 376 -16.24 14.08 -42.52
CA TYR A 376 -14.80 14.34 -42.57
C TYR A 376 -14.06 13.02 -42.78
N SER A 377 -13.75 12.73 -44.03
CA SER A 377 -12.68 11.80 -44.41
C SER A 377 -11.34 12.51 -44.27
N GLY A 378 -10.56 12.14 -43.25
CA GLY A 378 -9.21 12.66 -43.05
C GLY A 378 -8.37 11.65 -42.27
N THR A 379 -7.71 10.76 -42.99
CA THR A 379 -6.63 9.91 -42.48
C THR A 379 -5.36 10.77 -42.38
N ASP A 380 -5.16 11.43 -41.25
CA ASP A 380 -3.82 11.88 -40.86
C ASP A 380 -3.16 10.76 -40.04
N PRO A 381 -1.92 10.34 -40.37
CA PRO A 381 -1.21 9.36 -39.56
C PRO A 381 -0.92 9.98 -38.19
N ALA A 382 -1.34 9.31 -37.13
CA ALA A 382 -1.09 9.72 -35.76
C ALA A 382 0.42 9.92 -35.54
N ILE A 383 0.81 11.15 -35.21
CA ILE A 383 2.17 11.51 -34.81
C ILE A 383 2.50 10.71 -33.54
N PRO A 384 3.63 9.98 -33.48
CA PRO A 384 4.09 9.37 -32.25
C PRO A 384 4.28 10.47 -31.20
N ILE A 385 3.54 10.39 -30.08
CA ILE A 385 3.71 11.34 -28.98
C ILE A 385 5.03 11.01 -28.31
N ASP A 386 6.05 11.84 -28.54
CA ASP A 386 7.32 11.79 -27.83
C ASP A 386 7.10 12.28 -26.40
N LEU A 387 7.26 11.37 -25.43
CA LEU A 387 7.05 11.61 -24.01
C LEU A 387 8.34 12.06 -23.30
N SER A 388 9.39 12.43 -24.05
CA SER A 388 10.70 12.85 -23.51
C SER A 388 10.75 14.27 -22.94
N ASP A 389 9.78 15.12 -23.27
CA ASP A 389 9.88 16.58 -23.03
C ASP A 389 9.42 17.05 -21.65
N PHE A 390 8.99 16.15 -20.76
CA PHE A 390 8.67 16.49 -19.38
C PHE A 390 9.73 15.89 -18.44
N ASP A 391 10.49 16.74 -17.75
CA ASP A 391 11.57 16.34 -16.85
C ASP A 391 11.01 15.77 -15.53
N TRP A 392 10.61 14.50 -15.58
CA TRP A 392 10.08 13.71 -14.47
C TRP A 392 11.13 13.43 -13.39
N SER A 393 12.42 13.35 -13.74
CA SER A 393 13.54 13.07 -12.84
C SER A 393 13.68 14.08 -11.71
N LYS A 394 13.63 15.38 -12.04
CA LYS A 394 13.93 16.47 -11.09
C LYS A 394 12.89 16.63 -9.98
N PHE A 395 11.66 16.18 -10.20
CA PHE A 395 10.55 16.26 -9.24
C PHE A 395 10.49 15.06 -8.27
N LEU A 396 11.24 14.00 -8.58
CA LEU A 396 11.22 12.71 -7.88
C LEU A 396 12.49 12.48 -7.08
N GLU A 397 13.63 13.00 -7.55
CA GLU A 397 14.90 13.10 -6.79
C GLU A 397 14.70 13.90 -5.48
N ASP A 398 13.98 15.02 -5.51
CA ASP A 398 13.73 15.87 -4.31
C ASP A 398 12.92 15.15 -3.19
N LEU A 399 12.23 14.04 -3.48
CA LEU A 399 11.44 13.26 -2.51
C LEU A 399 12.12 11.96 -2.05
N GLN A 400 13.12 11.50 -2.80
CA GLN A 400 13.82 10.23 -2.58
C GLN A 400 14.95 10.36 -1.56
N ASP A 401 15.76 11.43 -1.65
CA ASP A 401 16.92 11.62 -0.80
C ASP A 401 16.54 11.84 0.67
N GLN A 402 15.49 12.63 0.95
CA GLN A 402 15.12 12.98 2.33
C GLN A 402 14.51 11.83 3.14
N PHE A 403 13.75 10.93 2.50
CA PHE A 403 13.09 9.80 3.19
C PHE A 403 14.08 8.66 3.45
N LEU A 404 14.91 8.30 2.47
CA LEU A 404 15.86 7.20 2.57
C LEU A 404 17.02 7.51 3.51
N ASP A 405 17.55 8.75 3.48
CA ASP A 405 18.62 9.17 4.40
C ASP A 405 18.16 9.15 5.86
N THR A 406 16.90 9.52 6.10
CA THR A 406 16.32 9.55 7.45
C THR A 406 16.12 8.16 8.04
N ILE A 407 15.79 7.14 7.23
CA ILE A 407 15.59 5.76 7.71
C ILE A 407 16.91 4.98 7.82
N SER A 408 17.92 5.38 7.04
CA SER A 408 19.20 4.66 6.93
C SER A 408 20.26 5.06 7.97
N GLY A 409 20.19 6.28 8.51
CA GLY A 409 20.98 6.68 9.70
C GLY A 409 20.28 6.29 10.98
#